data_AF-A0A1G1A880-F1
#
_entry.id   AF-A0A1G1A880-F1
#
_cell.length_a   1.000
_cell.length_b   1.000
_cell.length_c   1.000
_cell.angle_alpha   90.00
_cell.angle_beta   90.00
_cell.angle_gamma   90.00
#
_symmetry.space_group_name_H-M   'P 1'
#
loop_
_entity.id
_entity.type
_entity.pdbx_description
1 polymer ?
#
loop_
_entity_poly.entity_id
_entity_poly.type
_entity_poly.pdbx_seq_one_letter_code
_entity_poly.pdbx_strand_id
1 'polypeptide(L)'
;MARRNRNRRVQTRALPAPFAGFISLLVLLALGYVWLGCRCEAAGREIKQLEVRRNELKNLLLNEEFKWSRMKSPLELDKALTRHRIEMVLPGMRQVVRLRQSDLPPSAESMVEAPQYASLERVPMNE
;
A
#
# COMPACT_ATOMS: atom_id res chain seq x y z
N MET A 1 65.18 41.62 21.48
CA MET A 1 64.02 42.31 22.08
C MET A 1 62.79 42.03 21.23
N ALA A 2 61.90 41.14 21.69
CA ALA A 2 60.74 40.69 20.91
C ALA A 2 59.50 41.56 21.23
N ARG A 3 59.06 42.37 20.26
CA ARG A 3 57.78 43.09 20.35
C ARG A 3 56.66 42.22 19.78
N ARG A 4 55.94 41.51 20.65
CA ARG A 4 54.72 40.78 20.30
C ARG A 4 53.54 41.76 20.28
N ASN A 5 53.15 42.23 19.09
CA ASN A 5 52.00 43.10 18.91
C ASN A 5 50.71 42.28 19.00
N ARG A 6 50.06 42.30 20.16
CA ARG A 6 48.80 41.59 20.45
C ARG A 6 47.68 42.61 20.61
N ASN A 7 46.99 42.95 19.52
CA ASN A 7 45.65 43.55 19.60
C ASN A 7 44.91 43.49 18.26
N ARG A 8 44.46 42.29 17.87
CA ARG A 8 43.32 42.13 16.96
C ARG A 8 42.10 41.84 17.83
N ARG A 9 41.53 42.89 18.43
CA ARG A 9 40.17 42.82 18.98
C ARG A 9 39.23 42.83 17.79
N VAL A 10 38.83 41.65 17.35
CA VAL A 10 37.68 41.50 16.47
C VAL A 10 36.48 41.92 17.30
N GLN A 11 36.03 43.16 17.12
CA GLN A 11 34.75 43.61 17.65
C GLN A 11 33.66 42.89 16.86
N THR A 12 33.37 41.65 17.25
CA THR A 12 32.07 41.06 16.97
C THR A 12 31.06 41.91 17.70
N ARG A 13 30.42 42.86 17.00
CA ARG A 13 29.22 43.53 17.47
C ARG A 13 28.23 42.44 17.85
N ALA A 14 28.12 42.18 19.15
CA ALA A 14 27.13 41.27 19.69
C ALA A 14 25.78 41.88 19.37
N LEU A 15 25.07 41.28 18.42
CA LEU A 15 23.65 41.56 18.24
C LEU A 15 22.95 41.36 19.59
N PRO A 16 21.97 42.21 19.94
CA PRO A 16 21.24 42.05 21.19
C PRO A 16 20.71 40.61 21.26
N ALA A 17 21.00 39.90 22.35
CA ALA A 17 20.64 38.51 22.58
C ALA A 17 19.20 38.11 22.15
N PRO A 18 18.14 38.94 22.35
CA PRO A 18 16.79 38.58 21.89
C PRO A 18 16.65 38.49 20.36
N PHE A 19 17.37 39.32 19.59
CA PHE A 19 17.31 39.28 18.13
C PHE A 19 17.95 38.01 17.57
N ALA A 20 19.04 37.54 18.18
CA ALA A 20 19.66 36.28 17.79
C ALA A 20 18.71 35.09 18.03
N GLY A 21 17.98 35.09 19.15
CA GLY A 21 16.97 34.09 19.45
C GLY A 21 15.83 34.08 18.41
N PHE A 22 15.29 35.25 18.08
CA PHE A 22 14.20 35.35 17.09
C PHE A 22 14.63 34.88 15.69
N ILE A 23 15.84 35.26 15.25
CA ILE A 23 16.38 34.79 13.97
C ILE A 23 16.59 33.27 13.99
N SER A 24 17.13 32.71 15.08
CA SER A 24 17.30 31.26 15.20
C SER A 24 15.95 30.52 15.16
N LEU A 25 14.90 31.06 15.79
CA LEU A 25 13.56 30.50 15.76
C LEU A 25 12.99 30.50 14.33
N LEU A 26 13.11 31.62 13.62
CA LEU A 26 12.67 31.73 12.23
C LEU A 26 13.40 30.74 11.31
N VAL A 27 14.71 30.58 11.50
CA VAL A 27 15.50 29.62 10.73
C VAL A 27 15.06 28.19 11.01
N LEU A 28 14.84 27.83 12.28
CA LEU A 28 14.32 26.50 12.64
C LEU A 28 12.94 26.24 12.05
N LEU A 29 12.05 27.25 12.07
CA LEU A 29 10.70 27.12 11.51
C LEU A 29 10.73 26.97 9.99
N ALA A 30 11.59 27.73 9.29
CA ALA A 30 11.80 27.58 7.86
C ALA A 30 12.37 26.19 7.49
N LEU A 31 13.36 25.71 8.24
CA LEU A 31 13.90 24.36 8.07
C LEU A 31 12.85 23.28 8.31
N GLY A 32 12.05 23.43 9.38
CA GLY A 32 10.95 22.52 9.70
C GLY A 32 9.89 22.47 8.59
N TYR A 33 9.55 23.62 8.02
CA TYR A 33 8.62 23.71 6.90
C TYR A 33 9.14 22.99 5.65
N VAL A 34 10.39 23.24 5.25
CA VAL A 34 11.01 22.57 4.10
C VAL A 34 11.12 21.06 4.35
N TRP A 35 11.51 20.65 5.56
CA TRP A 35 11.59 19.24 5.92
C TRP A 35 10.24 18.54 5.82
N LEU A 36 9.17 19.19 6.30
CA LEU A 36 7.81 18.68 6.19
C LEU A 36 7.37 18.56 4.72
N GLY A 37 7.66 19.58 3.90
CA GLY A 37 7.40 19.54 2.47
C GLY A 37 8.07 18.34 1.78
N CYS A 38 9.37 18.12 2.04
CA CYS A 38 10.10 16.98 1.50
C CYS A 38 9.53 15.63 1.97
N ARG A 39 9.06 15.54 3.22
CA ARG A 39 8.42 14.33 3.76
C ARG A 39 7.08 14.05 3.10
N CYS A 40 6.25 15.07 2.91
CA CYS A 40 4.96 14.95 2.21
C CYS A 40 5.16 14.52 0.76
N GLU A 41 6.14 15.08 0.04
CA GLU A 41 6.46 14.65 -1.31
C GLU A 41 6.94 13.20 -1.38
N ALA A 42 7.78 12.78 -0.43
CA ALA A 42 8.26 11.40 -0.36
C ALA A 42 7.10 10.42 -0.13
N ALA A 43 6.21 10.72 0.82
CA ALA A 43 5.02 9.93 1.08
C ALA A 43 4.07 9.89 -0.13
N GLY A 44 3.86 11.04 -0.80
CA GLY A 44 3.04 11.11 -2.02
C GLY A 44 3.60 10.26 -3.17
N ARG A 45 4.93 10.24 -3.34
CA ARG A 45 5.59 9.36 -4.33
C ARG A 45 5.38 7.89 -4.00
N GLU A 46 5.50 7.52 -2.74
CA GLU A 46 5.31 6.14 -2.29
C GLU A 46 3.86 5.67 -2.49
N ILE A 47 2.87 6.49 -2.10
CA ILE A 47 1.45 6.22 -2.33
C ILE A 47 1.19 6.01 -3.82
N LYS A 48 1.69 6.90 -4.67
CA LYS A 48 1.52 6.79 -6.12
C LYS A 48 2.14 5.51 -6.69
N GLN A 49 3.32 5.10 -6.19
CA GLN A 49 3.94 3.83 -6.59
C GLN A 49 3.09 2.62 -6.18
N LEU A 50 2.52 2.64 -4.98
CA LEU A 50 1.64 1.58 -4.50
C LEU A 50 0.33 1.52 -5.31
N GLU A 51 -0.24 2.67 -5.66
CA GLU A 51 -1.44 2.75 -6.51
C GLU A 51 -1.19 2.18 -7.91
N VAL A 52 -0.04 2.49 -8.51
CA VAL A 52 0.36 1.92 -9.81
C VAL A 52 0.47 0.40 -9.70
N ARG A 53 1.21 -0.11 -8.72
CA ARG A 53 1.35 -1.57 -8.52
C ARG A 53 0.01 -2.26 -8.28
N ARG A 54 -0.87 -1.65 -7.49
CA ARG A 54 -2.21 -2.19 -7.25
C ARG A 54 -2.99 -2.29 -8.56
N ASN A 55 -2.95 -1.24 -9.39
CA ASN A 55 -3.66 -1.23 -10.67
C ASN A 55 -3.09 -2.26 -11.64
N GLU A 56 -1.76 -2.41 -11.71
CA GLU A 56 -1.11 -3.45 -12.50
C GLU A 56 -1.57 -4.85 -12.09
N LEU A 57 -1.51 -5.17 -10.79
CA LEU A 57 -1.96 -6.46 -10.26
C LEU A 57 -3.44 -6.71 -10.53
N LYS A 58 -4.29 -5.69 -10.37
CA LYS A 58 -5.71 -5.80 -10.70
C LYS A 58 -5.93 -6.12 -12.17
N ASN A 59 -5.18 -5.49 -13.07
CA ASN A 59 -5.28 -5.77 -14.50
C ASN A 59 -4.80 -7.18 -14.85
N LEU A 60 -3.73 -7.65 -14.20
CA LEU A 60 -3.26 -9.03 -14.36
C LEU A 60 -4.31 -10.04 -13.90
N LEU A 61 -4.91 -9.81 -12.73
CA LEU A 61 -5.97 -10.65 -12.19
C LEU A 61 -7.16 -10.71 -13.17
N LEU A 62 -7.64 -9.56 -13.66
CA LEU A 62 -8.74 -9.52 -14.62
C LEU A 62 -8.42 -10.27 -15.93
N ASN A 63 -7.17 -10.16 -16.42
CA ASN A 63 -6.74 -10.88 -17.60
C ASN A 63 -6.68 -12.40 -17.37
N GLU A 64 -6.20 -12.83 -16.20
CA GLU A 64 -6.18 -14.24 -15.82
C GLU A 64 -7.59 -14.80 -15.63
N GLU A 65 -8.47 -14.07 -14.94
CA GLU A 65 -9.88 -14.42 -14.80
C GLU A 65 -10.56 -14.54 -16.17
N PHE A 66 -10.33 -13.59 -17.07
CA PHE A 66 -10.88 -13.65 -18.43
C PHE A 66 -10.34 -14.86 -19.19
N LYS A 67 -9.03 -15.13 -19.09
CA LYS A 67 -8.39 -16.29 -19.72
C LYS A 67 -8.97 -17.59 -19.18
N TRP A 68 -9.13 -17.71 -17.86
CA TRP A 68 -9.68 -18.89 -17.20
C TRP A 68 -11.15 -19.09 -17.52
N SER A 69 -11.93 -18.01 -17.50
CA SER A 69 -13.35 -18.03 -17.91
C SER A 69 -13.49 -18.51 -19.35
N ARG A 70 -12.65 -17.99 -20.25
CA ARG A 70 -12.62 -18.44 -21.66
C ARG A 70 -12.23 -19.92 -21.79
N MET A 71 -11.19 -20.37 -21.08
CA MET A 71 -10.76 -21.77 -21.13
C MET A 71 -11.80 -22.74 -20.54
N LYS A 72 -12.53 -22.32 -19.49
CA LYS A 72 -13.61 -23.10 -18.88
C LYS A 72 -14.92 -23.03 -19.65
N SER A 73 -15.01 -22.22 -20.70
CA SER A 73 -16.22 -22.16 -21.51
C SER A 73 -16.46 -23.50 -22.20
N PRO A 74 -17.72 -23.97 -22.27
CA PRO A 74 -18.05 -25.29 -22.81
C PRO A 74 -17.56 -25.45 -24.26
N LEU A 75 -17.62 -24.37 -25.04
CA LEU A 75 -17.20 -24.36 -26.44
C LEU A 75 -15.68 -24.55 -26.61
N GLU A 76 -14.87 -23.94 -25.75
CA GLU A 76 -13.41 -24.13 -25.79
C GLU A 76 -13.01 -25.49 -25.21
N LEU A 77 -13.75 -26.01 -24.22
CA LEU A 77 -13.60 -27.37 -23.71
C LEU A 77 -13.88 -28.41 -24.80
N ASP A 78 -14.98 -28.30 -25.54
CA ASP A 78 -15.32 -29.23 -26.63
C ASP A 78 -14.26 -29.22 -27.73
N LYS A 79 -13.75 -28.02 -28.10
CA LYS A 79 -12.63 -27.89 -29.04
C LYS A 79 -11.36 -28.56 -28.51
N ALA A 80 -11.04 -28.40 -27.23
CA ALA A 80 -9.88 -29.02 -26.61
C ALA A 80 -10.01 -30.55 -26.56
N LEU A 81 -11.17 -31.06 -26.16
CA LEU A 81 -11.50 -32.49 -26.15
C LEU A 81 -11.37 -33.10 -27.55
N THR A 82 -11.93 -32.44 -28.56
CA THR A 82 -11.83 -32.86 -29.96
C THR A 82 -10.38 -32.89 -30.44
N ARG A 83 -9.58 -31.86 -30.10
CA ARG A 83 -8.14 -31.81 -30.47
C ARG A 83 -7.35 -32.96 -29.87
N HIS A 84 -7.65 -33.34 -28.63
CA HIS A 84 -6.98 -34.44 -27.95
C HIS A 84 -7.61 -35.82 -28.19
N ARG A 85 -8.63 -35.90 -29.06
CA ARG A 85 -9.39 -37.14 -29.36
C ARG A 85 -9.95 -37.81 -28.10
N ILE A 86 -10.34 -36.99 -27.13
CA ILE A 86 -10.97 -37.46 -25.90
C ILE A 86 -12.48 -37.40 -26.11
N GLU A 87 -13.12 -38.57 -26.17
CA GLU A 87 -14.59 -38.65 -26.14
C GLU A 87 -15.07 -38.50 -24.69
N MET A 88 -15.43 -37.27 -24.32
CA MET A 88 -16.03 -36.96 -23.04
C MET A 88 -17.40 -36.32 -23.31
N VAL A 89 -18.48 -36.99 -22.87
CA VAL A 89 -19.85 -36.47 -22.97
C VAL A 89 -20.20 -35.77 -21.67
N LEU A 90 -20.75 -34.56 -21.77
CA LEU A 90 -21.23 -33.84 -20.58
C LEU A 90 -22.32 -34.68 -19.89
N PRO A 91 -22.24 -34.90 -18.56
CA PRO A 91 -23.23 -35.71 -17.86
C PRO A 91 -24.64 -35.10 -18.00
N GLY A 92 -25.63 -35.97 -18.22
CA GLY A 92 -27.03 -35.54 -18.29
C GLY A 92 -27.52 -35.03 -16.92
N MET A 93 -28.57 -34.21 -16.90
CA MET A 93 -29.12 -33.60 -15.67
C MET A 93 -29.40 -34.60 -14.53
N ARG A 94 -29.69 -35.87 -14.86
CA ARG A 94 -29.93 -36.95 -13.88
C ARG A 94 -28.67 -37.44 -13.17
N GLN A 95 -27.48 -37.16 -13.71
CA GLN A 95 -26.18 -37.55 -13.17
C GLN A 95 -25.50 -36.39 -12.42
N VAL A 96 -26.11 -35.20 -12.40
CA VAL A 96 -25.57 -34.02 -11.72
C VAL A 96 -26.15 -33.94 -10.31
N VAL A 97 -25.32 -34.19 -9.30
CA VAL A 97 -25.68 -33.95 -7.90
C VAL A 97 -25.38 -32.49 -7.56
N ARG A 98 -26.42 -31.70 -7.26
CA ARG A 98 -26.27 -30.31 -6.80
C ARG A 98 -26.07 -30.33 -5.29
N LEU A 99 -24.83 -30.09 -4.85
CA LEU A 99 -24.51 -29.94 -3.43
C LEU A 99 -25.09 -28.61 -2.94
N ARG A 100 -25.76 -28.62 -1.78
CA ARG A 100 -26.14 -27.39 -1.07
C ARG A 100 -24.99 -26.98 -0.17
N GLN A 101 -24.96 -25.70 0.21
CA GLN A 101 -23.92 -25.15 1.08
C GLN A 101 -23.82 -25.85 2.45
N SER A 102 -24.90 -26.52 2.88
CA SER A 102 -24.96 -27.38 4.06
C SER A 102 -24.20 -28.71 3.93
N ASP A 103 -23.96 -29.16 2.70
CA ASP A 103 -23.44 -30.49 2.38
C ASP A 103 -21.94 -30.45 2.06
N LEU A 104 -21.36 -29.24 1.97
CA LEU A 104 -19.93 -29.08 1.81
C LEU A 104 -19.23 -29.35 3.15
N PRO A 105 -18.17 -30.18 3.18
CA PRO A 105 -17.30 -30.21 4.34
C PRO A 105 -16.78 -28.79 4.58
N PRO A 106 -16.51 -28.38 5.84
CA PRO A 106 -15.96 -27.06 6.12
C PRO A 106 -14.65 -26.92 5.35
N SER A 107 -14.68 -26.19 4.24
CA SER A 107 -13.53 -25.92 3.41
C SER A 107 -12.54 -25.09 4.24
N ALA A 108 -11.24 -25.35 4.07
CA ALA A 108 -10.17 -24.62 4.78
C ALA A 108 -10.20 -23.09 4.56
N GLU A 109 -11.05 -22.58 3.66
CA GLU A 109 -11.36 -21.17 3.48
C GLU A 109 -12.12 -20.54 4.67
N SER A 110 -12.75 -21.34 5.54
CA SER A 110 -13.29 -20.85 6.82
C SER A 110 -12.22 -20.62 7.90
N MET A 111 -10.95 -20.92 7.62
CA MET A 111 -9.80 -20.54 8.46
C MET A 111 -9.11 -19.25 8.00
N VAL A 112 -9.65 -18.51 7.02
CA VAL A 112 -9.27 -17.11 6.87
C VAL A 112 -10.01 -16.35 7.97
N GLU A 113 -9.38 -16.30 9.14
CA GLU A 113 -9.68 -15.30 10.18
C GLU A 113 -9.98 -13.99 9.48
N ALA A 114 -11.21 -13.50 9.65
CA ALA A 114 -11.56 -12.15 9.24
C ALA A 114 -10.43 -11.23 9.73
N PRO A 115 -9.86 -10.35 8.89
CA PRO A 115 -8.85 -9.41 9.34
C PRO A 115 -9.40 -8.72 10.58
N GLN A 116 -8.77 -9.01 11.73
CA GLN A 116 -9.09 -8.43 13.01
C GLN A 116 -8.65 -6.98 12.93
N TYR A 117 -9.45 -6.14 12.29
CA TYR A 117 -9.28 -4.70 12.39
C TYR A 117 -9.44 -4.37 13.87
N ALA A 118 -8.40 -3.77 14.46
CA ALA A 118 -8.48 -3.21 15.78
C ALA A 118 -9.69 -2.28 15.82
N SER A 119 -10.75 -2.71 16.49
CA SER A 119 -11.90 -1.88 16.77
C SER A 119 -11.37 -0.74 17.64
N LEU A 120 -11.31 0.47 17.09
CA LEU A 120 -11.07 1.68 17.85
C LEU A 120 -12.31 1.89 18.73
N GLU A 121 -12.32 1.21 19.88
CA GLU A 121 -13.25 1.48 20.96
C GLU A 121 -13.01 2.92 21.40
N ARG A 122 -13.94 3.81 21.04
CA ARG A 122 -13.95 5.18 21.52
C ARG A 122 -14.19 5.12 23.02
N VAL A 123 -13.12 5.37 23.78
CA VAL A 123 -13.21 5.61 25.23
C VAL A 123 -14.13 6.81 25.45
N PRO A 124 -15.29 6.67 26.11
CA PRO A 124 -16.06 7.82 26.52
C PRO A 124 -15.27 8.58 27.60
N MET A 125 -14.95 9.83 27.29
CA MET A 125 -14.51 10.82 28.28
C MET A 125 -15.71 11.09 29.19
N ASN A 126 -15.66 10.59 30.42
CA ASN A 126 -16.60 11.00 31.46
C ASN A 126 -16.19 12.39 31.95
N GLU A 127 -17.13 13.32 31.91
CA GLU A 127 -17.13 14.59 32.66
C GLU A 127 -17.35 14.35 34.16
#